data_AF-A0A5E7EJ70-F1
#
_entry.id   AF-A0A5E7EJ70-F1
#
_cell.length_a   1.000
_cell.length_b   1.000
_cell.length_c   1.000
_cell.angle_alpha   90.00
_cell.angle_beta   90.00
_cell.angle_gamma   90.00
#
_symmetry.space_group_name_H-M   'P 1'
#
loop_
_entity.id
_entity.type
_entity.pdbx_description
1 polymer ?
#
loop_
_entity_poly.entity_id
_entity_poly.type
_entity_poly.pdbx_seq_one_letter_code
_entity_poly.pdbx_strand_id
1 'polypeptide(L)' 'MGTILLIILILLLIGGLPVFPHSRSWGYGPSGIIGVVLVVILILLLLGKI' A
#
# COMPACT_ATOMS: atom_id res chain seq x y z
N MET A 1 -18.57 14.29 -8.22
CA MET A 1 -17.76 13.14 -8.72
C MET A 1 -16.32 13.51 -9.09
N GLY A 2 -16.07 14.65 -9.77
CA GLY A 2 -14.69 15.03 -10.16
C GLY A 2 -13.70 15.27 -9.00
N THR A 3 -14.18 15.76 -7.85
CA THR A 3 -13.36 16.00 -6.65
C THR A 3 -12.80 14.72 -6.02
N ILE A 4 -13.58 13.63 -6.03
CA ILE A 4 -13.14 12.33 -5.47
C ILE A 4 -12.02 11.73 -6.33
N LEU A 5 -12.15 11.78 -7.66
CA LEU A 5 -11.10 11.35 -8.60
C LEU A 5 -9.80 12.15 -8.43
N LEU A 6 -9.92 13.45 -8.19
CA LEU A 6 -8.77 14.33 -7.98
C LEU A 6 -8.05 14.01 -6.67
N ILE A 7 -8.78 13.69 -5.60
CA ILE A 7 -8.20 13.23 -4.32
C ILE A 7 -7.45 11.90 -4.51
N ILE A 8 -8.02 10.94 -5.24
CA ILE A 8 -7.37 9.64 -5.51
C ILE A 8 -6.07 9.83 -6.29
N LEU A 9 -6.07 10.71 -7.30
CA LEU A 9 -4.88 11.00 -8.10
C LEU A 9 -3.77 11.64 -7.25
N ILE A 10 -4.11 12.57 -6.36
CA ILE A 10 -3.16 13.19 -5.43
C ILE A 10 -2.58 12.15 -4.47
N LEU A 11 -3.39 11.24 -3.94
CA LEU A 11 -2.92 10.16 -3.06
C LEU A 11 -1.97 9.20 -3.77
N LEU A 12 -2.25 8.85 -5.04
CA LEU A 12 -1.35 8.02 -5.85
C LEU A 12 -0.01 8.69 -6.10
N LEU A 13 -0.01 10.00 -6.38
CA LEU A 13 1.23 10.77 -6.56
C LEU A 13 2.03 10.84 -5.25
N ILE A 14 1.39 11.11 -4.11
CA ILE A 14 2.09 11.22 -2.81
C ILE A 14 2.60 9.85 -2.33
N GLY A 15 1.83 8.77 -2.50
CA GLY A 15 2.21 7.43 -2.08
C GLY A 15 3.34 6.81 -2.91
N GLY A 16 3.50 7.25 -4.17
CA GLY A 16 4.61 6.83 -5.04
C GLY A 16 5.86 7.69 -4.91
N LEU A 17 5.77 8.87 -4.29
CA LEU A 17 6.91 9.75 -4.10
C LEU A 17 7.72 9.31 -2.87
N PRO A 18 9.05 9.16 -2.98
CA PRO A 18 9.94 8.86 -1.85
C PRO A 18 10.17 10.11 -0.97
N VAL A 19 9.08 10.81 -0.60
CA VAL A 19 9.09 12.08 0.16
C VAL A 19 9.09 11.84 1.68
N PHE A 20 8.88 10.60 2.13
CA PHE A 20 9.12 10.19 3.52
C PHE A 20 10.51 9.56 3.66
N PRO A 21 11.52 10.25 4.22
CA PRO A 21 12.87 9.70 4.39
C PRO A 21 12.99 8.72 5.57
N HIS A 22 11.87 8.17 6.07
CA HIS A 22 11.92 7.00 6.96
C HIS A 22 11.96 5.67 6.18
N SER A 23 11.82 5.75 4.85
CA SER A 23 11.77 4.64 3.88
C SER A 23 13.12 3.94 3.60
N ARG A 24 14.07 3.94 4.54
CA ARG A 24 15.26 3.06 4.46
C ARG A 24 15.25 1.90 5.46
N SER A 25 14.37 1.92 6.46
CA SER A 25 14.26 0.83 7.46
C SER A 25 13.01 -0.05 7.25
N TRP A 26 11.99 0.43 6.53
CA TRP A 26 10.75 -0.31 6.27
C TRP A 26 10.77 -1.12 4.96
N GLY A 27 11.79 -0.94 4.13
CA GLY A 27 11.88 -1.59 2.82
C GLY A 27 12.13 -3.10 2.88
N TYR A 28 12.71 -3.63 3.96
CA TYR A 28 12.99 -5.06 4.14
C TYR A 28 13.08 -5.47 5.63
N GLY A 29 12.52 -4.67 6.55
CA GLY A 29 12.40 -5.00 7.98
C GLY A 29 11.08 -5.71 8.30
N PRO A 30 10.90 -6.28 9.50
CA PRO A 30 9.77 -7.15 9.88
C PRO A 30 8.37 -6.56 9.59
N SER A 31 8.21 -5.24 9.50
CA SER A 31 6.96 -4.58 9.11
C SER A 31 6.59 -4.72 7.63
N GLY A 32 7.57 -4.84 6.72
CA GLY A 32 7.33 -5.09 5.29
C GLY A 32 6.79 -6.49 5.02
N ILE A 33 7.26 -7.48 5.78
CA ILE A 33 6.74 -8.86 5.74
C ILE A 33 5.28 -8.88 6.18
N ILE A 34 4.93 -8.14 7.25
CA ILE A 34 3.55 -8.04 7.72
C ILE A 34 2.65 -7.44 6.63
N GLY A 35 3.09 -6.38 5.94
CA GLY A 35 2.36 -5.79 4.82
C GLY A 35 2.15 -6.78 3.67
N VAL A 36 3.19 -7.52 3.28
CA VAL A 36 3.10 -8.55 2.23
C VAL A 36 2.15 -9.68 2.63
N VAL A 37 2.24 -10.16 3.87
CA VAL A 37 1.36 -11.22 4.40
C VAL A 37 -0.11 -10.77 4.40
N LEU A 38 -0.38 -9.52 4.82
CA LEU A 38 -1.74 -8.97 4.79
C LEU A 38 -2.32 -8.88 3.37
N VAL A 39 -1.49 -8.48 2.39
CA VAL A 39 -1.89 -8.43 0.97
C VAL A 39 -2.20 -9.84 0.44
N VAL A 40 -1.38 -10.84 0.78
CA VAL A 40 -1.61 -12.24 0.38
C VAL A 40 -2.92 -12.78 0.96
N ILE A 41 -3.20 -12.52 2.25
CA ILE A 41 -4.44 -12.95 2.90
C ILE A 41 -5.66 -12.30 2.22
N LEU A 42 -5.59 -11.00 1.92
CA LEU A 42 -6.65 -10.28 1.21
C LEU A 42 -6.94 -10.89 -0.16
N ILE A 43 -5.90 -11.26 -0.92
CA ILE A 43 -6.06 -11.91 -2.23
C ILE A 43 -6.74 -13.27 -2.09
N LEU A 44 -6.33 -14.07 -1.10
CA LEU A 44 -6.92 -15.40 -0.85
C LEU A 44 -8.39 -15.30 -0.43
N LEU A 45 -8.75 -14.32 0.40
CA LEU A 45 -10.12 -14.06 0.82
C LEU A 45 -11.00 -13.61 -0.35
N LEU A 46 -10.49 -12.73 -1.23
CA LEU A 46 -11.21 -12.31 -2.44
C LEU A 46 -11.40 -13.44 -3.46
N LEU A 47 -10.46 -14.39 -3.51
CA LEU A 47 -10.55 -15.59 -4.34
C LEU A 47 -11.40 -16.70 -3.71
N GLY A 48 -11.93 -16.52 -2.49
CA GLY A 48 -12.71 -17.53 -1.75
C GLY A 48 -11.90 -18.79 -1.44
N LYS A 49 -10.57 -18.66 -1.35
CA LYS A 49 -9.62 -19.76 -1.07
C LYS A 49 -9.40 -19.96 0.44
N ILE A 50 -10.04 -19.11 1.25
CA ILE A 50 -10.19 -19.12 2.70
C ILE A 50 -11.63 -18.66 2.96
#